data_AF-A0A961Z2J4-F1
#
_entry.id   AF-A0A961Z2J4-F1
#
_cell.length_a   1.000
_cell.length_b   1.000
_cell.length_c   1.000
_cell.angle_alpha   90.00
_cell.angle_beta   90.00
_cell.angle_gamma   90.00
#
_symmetry.space_group_name_H-M   'P 1'
#
loop_
_entity.id
_entity.type
_entity.pdbx_description
1 polymer ?
#
loop_
_entity_poly.entity_id
_entity_poly.type
_entity_poly.pdbx_seq_one_letter_code
_entity_poly.pdbx_strand_id
1 'polypeptide(L)'
;MSKLMLAAASGIAATIAISTPLSAKNVRELVMTPGKGVSFYMGSKHGITTFLSEGGTCKLTLAFGDNPDMSGMNPTTSSKLVTTVVEGHPTSIETTEGKMLVFTCNPGAQSMTLVMPPDAKADQ
;
A
#
# COMPACT_ATOMS: atom_id res chain seq x y z
N MET A 1 -11.97 -32.83 70.08
CA MET A 1 -11.48 -33.79 69.07
C MET A 1 -11.73 -33.19 67.69
N SER A 2 -10.64 -32.90 66.97
CA SER A 2 -10.61 -32.32 65.61
C SER A 2 -11.48 -33.07 64.61
N LYS A 3 -11.98 -32.37 63.59
CA LYS A 3 -11.90 -32.85 62.20
C LYS A 3 -12.13 -31.75 61.14
N LEU A 4 -11.05 -31.56 60.37
CA LEU A 4 -10.88 -31.21 58.97
C LEU A 4 -11.52 -29.94 58.37
N MET A 5 -10.62 -29.00 58.07
CA MET A 5 -10.73 -28.02 56.99
C MET A 5 -10.67 -28.72 55.61
N LEU A 6 -11.52 -28.30 54.67
CA LEU A 6 -11.31 -28.50 53.23
C LEU A 6 -11.15 -27.12 52.58
N ALA A 7 -9.92 -26.75 52.25
CA ALA A 7 -9.64 -25.62 51.39
C ALA A 7 -9.51 -26.13 49.95
N ALA A 8 -10.48 -25.80 49.09
CA ALA A 8 -10.41 -26.06 47.66
C ALA A 8 -9.59 -24.94 46.99
N ALA A 9 -8.33 -25.22 46.65
CA ALA A 9 -7.49 -24.31 45.87
C ALA A 9 -7.76 -24.55 44.37
N SER A 10 -8.60 -23.72 43.77
CA SER A 10 -8.80 -23.65 42.32
C SER A 10 -7.60 -22.95 41.68
N GLY A 11 -6.71 -23.73 41.06
CA GLY A 11 -5.59 -23.23 40.29
C GLY A 11 -6.05 -22.59 38.98
N ILE A 12 -5.81 -21.29 38.82
CA ILE A 12 -6.03 -20.55 37.57
C ILE A 12 -4.73 -20.64 36.77
N ALA A 13 -4.71 -21.47 35.73
CA ALA A 13 -3.62 -21.50 34.77
C ALA A 13 -3.73 -20.29 33.83
N ALA A 14 -2.95 -19.25 34.09
CA ALA A 14 -2.83 -18.11 33.19
C ALA A 14 -1.98 -18.51 31.97
N THR A 15 -2.62 -18.86 30.86
CA THR A 15 -1.95 -18.96 29.56
C THR A 15 -1.57 -17.57 29.09
N ILE A 16 -0.28 -17.25 29.17
CA ILE A 16 0.31 -16.04 28.60
C ILE A 16 0.31 -16.25 27.08
N ALA A 17 -0.64 -15.64 26.37
CA ALA A 17 -0.62 -15.57 24.93
C ALA A 17 0.52 -14.64 24.51
N ILE A 18 1.66 -15.22 24.11
CA ILE A 18 2.76 -14.47 23.50
C ILE A 18 2.29 -14.08 22.09
N SER A 19 1.75 -12.88 21.94
CA SER A 19 1.51 -12.29 20.63
C SER A 19 2.86 -11.93 20.01
N THR A 20 3.35 -12.78 19.10
CA THR A 20 4.49 -12.41 18.24
C THR A 20 4.04 -11.26 17.34
N PRO A 21 4.75 -10.11 17.30
CA PRO A 21 4.44 -9.08 16.32
C PRO A 21 4.72 -9.68 14.94
N LEU A 22 3.69 -9.77 14.10
CA LEU A 22 3.88 -10.01 12.68
C LEU A 22 4.81 -8.91 12.17
N SER A 23 5.99 -9.30 11.70
CA SER A 23 6.93 -8.38 11.06
C SER A 23 6.22 -7.76 9.87
N ALA A 24 5.86 -6.48 9.99
CA ALA A 24 5.36 -5.70 8.87
C ALA A 24 6.48 -5.69 7.82
N LYS A 25 6.31 -6.46 6.76
CA LYS A 25 7.13 -6.38 5.55
C LYS A 25 7.25 -4.89 5.21
N ASN A 26 8.48 -4.36 5.17
CA ASN A 26 8.77 -2.93 5.02
C ASN A 26 8.18 -2.36 3.72
N VAL A 27 6.88 -2.07 3.69
CA VAL A 27 6.18 -1.44 2.57
C VAL A 27 6.48 0.05 2.56
N ARG A 28 6.48 0.65 1.38
CA ARG A 28 6.65 2.09 1.22
C ARG A 28 5.31 2.74 1.02
N GLU A 29 4.96 3.64 1.91
CA GLU A 29 3.73 4.41 1.84
C GLU A 29 4.03 5.84 1.38
N LEU A 30 3.19 6.36 0.49
CA LEU A 30 3.26 7.72 0.00
C LEU A 30 1.87 8.34 -0.06
N VAL A 31 1.73 9.55 0.49
CA VAL A 31 0.49 10.32 0.38
C VAL A 31 0.60 11.27 -0.82
N MET A 32 -0.33 11.12 -1.75
CA MET A 32 -0.43 11.91 -2.97
C MET A 32 -1.39 13.08 -2.80
N THR A 33 -1.07 14.19 -3.46
CA THR A 33 -1.90 15.40 -3.52
C THR A 33 -2.65 15.48 -4.86
N PRO A 34 -3.92 15.92 -4.90
CA PRO A 34 -4.67 16.00 -6.15
C PRO A 34 -3.95 16.84 -7.21
N GLY A 35 -3.91 16.35 -8.44
CA GLY A 35 -3.27 17.01 -9.58
C GLY A 35 -1.73 17.02 -9.55
N LYS A 36 -1.09 16.48 -8.50
CA LYS A 36 0.36 16.33 -8.42
C LYS A 36 0.76 14.92 -8.80
N GLY A 37 1.63 14.83 -9.81
CA GLY A 37 2.23 13.57 -10.23
C GLY A 37 3.27 13.09 -9.22
N VAL A 38 3.40 11.78 -9.08
CA VAL A 38 4.50 11.11 -8.40
C VAL A 38 5.13 10.15 -9.41
N SER A 39 6.44 10.25 -9.57
CA SER A 39 7.21 9.27 -10.32
C SER A 39 7.77 8.22 -9.36
N PHE A 40 7.90 6.99 -9.81
CA PHE A 40 8.55 5.95 -9.02
C PHE A 40 9.20 4.90 -9.92
N TYR A 41 10.26 4.31 -9.40
CA TYR A 41 11.02 3.25 -10.04
C TYR A 41 10.83 1.95 -9.26
N MET A 42 10.64 0.86 -9.98
CA MET A 42 10.46 -0.47 -9.39
C MET A 42 11.00 -1.53 -10.35
N GLY A 43 12.11 -2.17 -9.96
CA GLY A 43 12.81 -3.11 -10.83
C GLY A 43 13.25 -2.43 -12.13
N SER A 44 12.77 -2.95 -13.27
CA SER A 44 13.05 -2.40 -14.60
C SER A 44 12.03 -1.35 -15.06
N LYS A 45 11.02 -1.05 -14.23
CA LYS A 45 9.88 -0.20 -14.60
C LYS A 45 9.96 1.18 -13.98
N HIS A 46 9.53 2.15 -14.77
CA HIS A 46 9.24 3.51 -14.34
C HIS A 46 7.74 3.75 -14.41
N GLY A 47 7.16 4.18 -13.30
CA GLY A 47 5.74 4.50 -13.15
C GLY A 47 5.54 5.98 -12.84
N ILE A 48 4.50 6.57 -13.40
CA ILE A 48 4.03 7.91 -13.04
C ILE A 48 2.57 7.79 -12.66
N THR A 49 2.23 8.25 -11.46
CA THR A 49 0.85 8.24 -10.98
C THR A 49 0.39 9.66 -10.66
N THR A 50 -0.88 9.96 -10.94
CA THR A 50 -1.55 11.19 -10.53
C THR A 50 -3.02 10.87 -10.28
N PHE A 51 -3.71 11.71 -9.52
CA PHE A 51 -5.16 11.60 -9.39
C PHE A 51 -5.84 12.96 -9.40
N LEU A 52 -7.11 12.96 -9.78
CA LEU A 52 -8.02 14.09 -9.60
C LEU A 52 -9.11 13.72 -8.61
N SER A 53 -9.54 14.70 -7.83
CA SER A 53 -10.72 14.58 -6.96
C SER A 53 -11.98 14.82 -7.79
N GLU A 54 -12.84 13.81 -7.92
CA GLU A 54 -14.09 13.89 -8.68
C GLU A 54 -15.22 13.27 -7.84
N GLY A 55 -16.12 14.11 -7.30
CA GLY A 55 -17.35 13.65 -6.63
C GLY A 55 -17.13 12.72 -5.43
N GLY A 56 -16.09 12.97 -4.62
CA GLY A 56 -15.75 12.10 -3.47
C GLY A 56 -15.00 10.83 -3.86
N THR A 57 -14.59 10.69 -5.12
CA THR A 57 -13.72 9.61 -5.60
C THR A 57 -12.41 10.16 -6.13
N CYS A 58 -11.41 9.29 -6.19
CA CYS A 58 -10.12 9.64 -6.75
C CYS A 58 -9.99 9.01 -8.14
N LYS A 59 -10.02 9.84 -9.18
CA LYS A 59 -9.74 9.41 -10.55
C LYS A 59 -8.25 9.25 -10.74
N LEU A 60 -7.79 8.02 -10.58
CA LEU A 60 -6.40 7.62 -10.70
C LEU A 60 -6.00 7.50 -12.17
N THR A 61 -4.86 8.09 -12.51
CA THR A 61 -4.14 7.83 -13.75
C THR A 61 -2.77 7.28 -13.41
N LEU A 62 -2.45 6.13 -13.98
CA LEU A 62 -1.18 5.45 -13.82
C LEU A 62 -0.59 5.19 -15.20
N ALA A 63 0.60 5.71 -15.46
CA ALA A 63 1.40 5.38 -16.63
C ALA A 63 2.58 4.51 -16.20
N PHE A 64 2.88 3.47 -16.98
CA PHE A 64 3.98 2.54 -16.73
C PHE A 64 4.76 2.23 -18.01
N GLY A 65 6.08 2.24 -17.94
CA GLY A 65 6.97 1.82 -19.01
C GLY A 65 8.28 1.26 -18.46
N ASP A 66 9.19 0.85 -19.34
CA ASP A 66 10.56 0.54 -18.90
C ASP A 66 11.29 1.83 -18.48
N ASN A 67 12.32 1.66 -17.64
CA ASN A 67 13.18 2.75 -17.23
C ASN A 67 13.77 3.47 -18.45
N PRO A 68 13.87 4.81 -18.42
CA PRO A 68 14.49 5.56 -19.51
C PRO A 68 15.97 5.14 -19.64
N ASP A 69 16.40 4.85 -20.87
CA ASP A 69 17.82 4.63 -21.16
C ASP A 69 18.55 5.98 -21.27
N MET A 70 19.82 6.03 -20.83
CA MET A 70 20.62 7.26 -20.93
C MET A 70 20.98 7.62 -22.39
N SER A 71 20.69 6.74 -23.34
CA SER A 71 20.98 6.89 -24.77
C SER A 71 20.04 7.86 -25.48
N GLY A 72 18.95 8.28 -24.82
CA GLY A 72 18.03 9.27 -25.35
C GLY A 72 17.02 8.66 -26.33
N MET A 73 15.74 8.82 -25.99
CA MET A 73 14.61 8.56 -26.88
C MET A 73 14.47 7.12 -27.35
N ASN A 74 14.27 6.20 -26.42
CA ASN A 74 13.26 5.19 -26.67
C ASN A 74 11.92 5.70 -26.13
N PRO A 75 10.91 6.00 -26.96
CA PRO A 75 9.55 6.19 -26.47
C PRO A 75 9.07 4.82 -26.00
N THR A 76 9.47 4.45 -24.79
CA THR A 76 9.06 3.22 -24.14
C THR A 76 7.55 3.17 -24.22
N THR A 77 7.01 2.15 -24.88
CA THR A 77 5.56 1.93 -25.03
C THR A 77 4.95 1.92 -23.64
N SER A 78 4.42 3.05 -23.22
CA SER A 78 3.90 3.23 -21.88
C SER A 78 2.44 2.79 -21.88
N SER A 79 2.12 1.86 -20.99
CA SER A 79 0.74 1.50 -20.73
C SER A 79 0.14 2.53 -19.80
N LYS A 80 -1.05 3.03 -20.14
CA LYS A 80 -1.80 3.96 -19.30
C LYS A 80 -3.06 3.27 -18.79
N LEU A 81 -3.20 3.22 -17.49
CA LEU A 81 -4.42 2.83 -16.79
C LEU A 81 -5.09 4.09 -16.23
N VAL A 82 -6.39 4.21 -16.47
CA VAL A 82 -7.24 5.21 -15.81
C VAL A 82 -8.36 4.47 -15.11
N THR A 83 -8.51 4.69 -13.81
CA THR A 83 -9.54 4.02 -13.01
C THR A 83 -10.04 4.93 -11.91
N THR A 84 -11.22 4.64 -11.37
CA THR A 84 -11.79 5.33 -10.22
C THR A 84 -11.50 4.51 -8.97
N VAL A 85 -10.86 5.13 -7.98
CA VAL A 85 -10.69 4.57 -6.65
C VAL A 85 -11.75 5.16 -5.75
N VAL A 86 -12.66 4.31 -5.27
CA VAL A 86 -13.73 4.71 -4.36
C VAL A 86 -13.14 4.98 -2.98
N GLU A 87 -13.64 6.02 -2.30
CA GLU A 87 -13.25 6.35 -0.93
C GLU A 87 -13.34 5.12 -0.02
N GLY A 88 -12.29 4.87 0.77
CA GLY A 88 -12.23 3.77 1.72
C GLY A 88 -12.14 2.35 1.10
N HIS A 89 -12.10 2.23 -0.22
CA HIS A 89 -12.01 0.95 -0.93
C HIS A 89 -10.70 0.87 -1.72
N PRO A 90 -9.67 0.20 -1.17
CA PRO A 90 -8.38 0.09 -1.82
C PRO A 90 -8.48 -0.59 -3.19
N THR A 91 -7.75 -0.07 -4.17
CA THR A 91 -7.59 -0.66 -5.50
C THR A 91 -6.17 -1.17 -5.65
N SER A 92 -6.03 -2.47 -5.94
CA SER A 92 -4.74 -3.10 -6.18
C SER A 92 -4.46 -3.22 -7.68
N ILE A 93 -3.24 -2.88 -8.08
CA ILE A 93 -2.75 -3.03 -9.45
C ILE A 93 -1.50 -3.90 -9.39
N GLU A 94 -1.53 -5.01 -10.10
CA GLU A 94 -0.40 -5.92 -10.25
C GLU A 94 0.36 -5.60 -11.54
N THR A 95 1.69 -5.51 -11.44
CA THR A 95 2.55 -5.34 -12.61
C THR A 95 2.90 -6.69 -13.22
N THR A 96 3.40 -6.67 -14.45
CA THR A 96 3.89 -7.88 -15.14
C THR A 96 5.04 -8.59 -14.42
N GLU A 97 5.70 -7.92 -13.47
CA GLU A 97 6.75 -8.47 -12.62
C GLU A 97 6.21 -9.07 -11.29
N GLY A 98 4.88 -9.20 -11.14
CA GLY A 98 4.23 -9.72 -9.95
C GLY A 98 4.30 -8.78 -8.74
N LYS A 99 4.56 -7.48 -8.97
CA LYS A 99 4.63 -6.47 -7.92
C LYS A 99 3.26 -5.82 -7.76
N MET A 100 2.86 -5.57 -6.52
CA MET A 100 1.55 -4.99 -6.21
C MET A 100 1.68 -3.54 -5.75
N LEU A 101 0.84 -2.68 -6.33
CA LEU A 101 0.61 -1.31 -5.90
C LEU A 101 -0.80 -1.24 -5.33
N VAL A 102 -0.96 -0.60 -4.19
CA VAL A 102 -2.27 -0.43 -3.57
C VAL A 102 -2.56 1.05 -3.44
N PHE A 103 -3.68 1.48 -4.02
CA PHE A 103 -4.15 2.85 -3.99
C PHE A 103 -5.39 2.94 -3.13
N THR A 104 -5.37 3.83 -2.13
CA THR A 104 -6.51 4.09 -1.26
C THR A 104 -6.90 5.55 -1.39
N CYS A 105 -8.14 5.81 -1.82
CA CYS A 105 -8.68 7.16 -1.81
C CYS A 105 -9.10 7.53 -0.38
N ASN A 106 -8.50 8.59 0.16
CA ASN A 106 -8.77 9.05 1.51
C ASN A 106 -10.06 9.90 1.56
N PRO A 107 -10.62 10.14 2.76
CA PRO A 107 -11.90 10.82 2.91
C PRO A 107 -12.05 12.12 2.13
N GLY A 108 -13.20 12.28 1.46
CA GLY A 108 -13.51 13.45 0.64
C GLY A 108 -12.63 13.59 -0.61
N ALA A 109 -11.91 12.54 -1.01
CA ALA A 109 -10.95 12.54 -2.11
C ALA A 109 -9.92 13.68 -2.03
N GLN A 110 -9.52 14.05 -0.79
CA GLN A 110 -8.57 15.12 -0.53
C GLN A 110 -7.11 14.68 -0.70
N SER A 111 -6.85 13.38 -0.53
CA SER A 111 -5.56 12.76 -0.74
C SER A 111 -5.75 11.31 -1.18
N MET A 112 -4.68 10.71 -1.70
CA MET A 112 -4.65 9.29 -2.04
C MET A 112 -3.38 8.68 -1.46
N THR A 113 -3.52 7.56 -0.77
CA THR A 113 -2.37 6.80 -0.27
C THR A 113 -1.97 5.76 -1.31
N LEU A 114 -0.69 5.75 -1.68
CA LEU A 114 -0.05 4.74 -2.49
C LEU A 114 0.86 3.89 -1.60
N VAL A 115 0.59 2.59 -1.53
CA VAL A 115 1.48 1.59 -0.93
C VAL A 115 2.20 0.84 -2.05
N MET A 116 3.53 0.83 -1.96
CA MET A 116 4.45 0.22 -2.91
C MET A 116 5.26 -0.90 -2.24
N PRO A 117 5.82 -1.82 -3.04
CA PRO A 117 6.71 -2.83 -2.49
C PRO A 117 8.03 -2.19 -1.99
N PRO A 118 8.77 -2.90 -1.11
CA PRO A 118 9.96 -2.36 -0.42
C PRO A 118 11.05 -1.83 -1.35
N ASP A 119 11.19 -2.46 -2.52
CA ASP A 119 12.20 -2.18 -3.54
C ASP A 119 11.84 -1.01 -4.47
N ALA A 120 10.61 -0.49 -4.39
CA ALA A 120 10.23 0.71 -5.13
C ALA A 120 10.94 1.96 -4.56
N LYS A 121 11.18 2.96 -5.40
CA LYS A 121 11.67 4.28 -4.99
C LYS A 121 10.84 5.37 -5.65
N ALA A 122 10.21 6.21 -4.83
CA ALA A 122 9.51 7.40 -5.31
C ALA A 122 10.51 8.54 -5.57
N ASP A 123 10.24 9.29 -6.62
CA ASP A 123 10.89 10.53 -7.01
C ASP A 123 9.78 11.60 -7.01
N GLN A 124 9.81 12.48 -6.01
CA GLN A 124 8.75 13.45 -5.70
C GLN A 124 9.10 14.86 -6.15
#